data_AF-A0A7K2KTZ7-F1
#
_entry.id   AF-A0A7K2KTZ7-F1
#
_cell.length_a   1.000
_cell.length_b   1.000
_cell.length_c   1.000
_cell.angle_alpha   90.00
_cell.angle_beta   90.00
_cell.angle_gamma   90.00
#
_symmetry.space_group_name_H-M   'P 1'
#
loop_
_entity.id
_entity.type
_entity.pdbx_description
1 polymer ?
#
loop_
_entity_poly.entity_id
_entity_poly.type
_entity_poly.pdbx_seq_one_letter_code
_entity_poly.pdbx_strand_id
1 'polypeptide(L)'
;FLPGSPLMTMSGVINHLRWVEYYWFQVILLGEEDLAPMTDEDPDREMRIAVDFPLTQLLDEYAEQSARYRELAAGYDLDTKARGTIRNGLHVDLRWILHHLIEETARHNGHLDILRELLDGTTGP
;
A
#
# COMPACT_ATOMS: atom_id res chain seq x y z
N PHE A 1 -1.37 14.71 -12.66
CA PHE A 1 -2.60 13.93 -12.89
C PHE A 1 -2.55 13.34 -14.29
N LEU A 2 -2.84 12.05 -14.45
CA LEU A 2 -3.02 11.42 -15.76
C LEU A 2 -4.48 11.64 -16.21
N PRO A 3 -4.76 12.15 -17.43
CA PRO A 3 -6.12 12.49 -17.86
C PRO A 3 -7.14 11.33 -17.87
N GLY A 4 -6.67 10.07 -17.87
CA GLY A 4 -7.51 8.86 -17.76
C GLY A 4 -7.46 8.18 -16.39
N SER A 5 -6.71 8.72 -15.43
CA SER A 5 -6.54 8.16 -14.09
C SER A 5 -6.42 9.28 -13.05
N PRO A 6 -7.55 9.89 -12.68
CA PRO A 6 -7.57 11.12 -11.87
C PRO A 6 -7.11 10.91 -10.43
N LEU A 7 -7.05 9.68 -9.92
CA LEU A 7 -6.56 9.38 -8.58
C LEU A 7 -5.05 9.07 -8.54
N MET A 8 -4.42 8.85 -9.70
CA MET A 8 -2.99 8.57 -9.82
C MET A 8 -2.17 9.86 -9.66
N THR A 9 -2.00 10.24 -8.40
CA THR A 9 -1.11 11.31 -7.93
C THR A 9 0.01 10.72 -7.09
N MET A 10 1.10 11.47 -6.91
CA MET A 10 2.20 11.06 -6.02
C MET A 10 1.67 10.77 -4.61
N SER A 11 0.90 11.70 -4.03
CA SER A 11 0.28 11.53 -2.72
C SER A 11 -0.68 10.33 -2.67
N GLY A 12 -1.54 10.20 -3.68
CA GLY A 12 -2.51 9.10 -3.77
C GLY A 12 -1.84 7.73 -3.80
N VAL A 13 -0.79 7.57 -4.61
CA VAL A 13 -0.06 6.30 -4.72
C VAL A 13 0.70 5.97 -3.42
N ILE A 14 1.37 6.95 -2.80
CA ILE A 14 2.07 6.72 -1.52
C ILE A 14 1.08 6.34 -0.41
N ASN A 15 -0.05 7.06 -0.31
CA ASN A 15 -1.06 6.74 0.71
C ASN A 15 -1.73 5.38 0.44
N HIS A 16 -1.95 5.02 -0.82
CA HIS A 16 -2.43 3.70 -1.20
C HIS A 16 -1.48 2.59 -0.76
N LEU A 17 -0.19 2.70 -1.07
CA LEU A 17 0.81 1.70 -0.67
C LEU A 17 0.86 1.53 0.86
N ARG A 18 0.71 2.62 1.61
CA ARG A 18 0.58 2.56 3.07
C ARG A 18 -0.65 1.75 3.49
N TRP A 19 -1.83 1.99 2.93
CA TRP A 19 -3.04 1.25 3.31
C TRP A 19 -3.05 -0.20 2.86
N VAL A 20 -2.47 -0.51 1.70
CA VAL A 20 -2.25 -1.89 1.24
C VAL A 20 -1.35 -2.65 2.23
N GLU A 21 -0.24 -2.05 2.64
CA GLU A 21 0.65 -2.66 3.62
C GLU A 21 -0.03 -2.86 4.98
N TYR A 22 -0.81 -1.86 5.44
CA TYR A 22 -1.65 -1.98 6.64
C TYR A 22 -2.59 -3.18 6.55
N TYR A 23 -3.34 -3.30 5.46
CA TYR A 23 -4.34 -4.33 5.29
C TYR A 23 -3.72 -5.73 5.37
N TRP A 24 -2.61 -5.94 4.67
CA TRP A 24 -1.97 -7.25 4.62
C TRP A 24 -1.34 -7.68 5.95
N PHE A 25 -0.82 -6.75 6.74
CA PHE A 25 -0.24 -7.08 8.05
C PHE A 25 -1.29 -7.12 9.17
N GLN A 26 -2.11 -6.07 9.33
CA GLN A 26 -3.05 -6.00 10.44
C GLN A 26 -4.27 -6.88 10.20
N VAL A 27 -4.92 -6.69 9.05
CA VAL A 27 -6.20 -7.36 8.77
C VAL A 27 -5.96 -8.81 8.35
N ILE A 28 -5.04 -9.06 7.42
CA ILE A 28 -4.82 -10.43 6.93
C ILE A 28 -3.91 -11.23 7.87
N LEU A 29 -2.65 -10.82 8.08
CA LEU A 29 -1.72 -11.63 8.88
C LEU A 29 -2.20 -11.76 10.34
N LEU A 30 -2.54 -10.64 10.99
CA LEU A 30 -2.92 -10.60 12.41
C LEU A 30 -4.43 -10.81 12.66
N GLY A 31 -5.28 -10.72 11.63
CA GLY A 31 -6.72 -10.94 11.79
C GLY A 31 -7.41 -9.85 12.59
N GLU A 32 -6.86 -8.64 12.60
CA GLU A 32 -7.43 -7.48 13.29
C GLU A 32 -8.60 -6.87 12.50
N GLU A 33 -9.37 -6.02 13.17
CA GLU A 33 -10.45 -5.27 12.53
C GLU A 33 -9.90 -4.31 11.47
N ASP A 34 -10.58 -4.22 10.33
CA ASP A 34 -10.20 -3.29 9.28
C ASP A 34 -10.68 -1.88 9.63
N LEU A 35 -9.73 -0.97 9.84
CA LEU A 35 -9.95 0.44 10.18
C LEU A 35 -9.57 1.35 9.01
N ALA A 36 -9.38 0.80 7.81
CA ALA A 36 -9.03 1.56 6.64
C ALA A 36 -10.13 2.56 6.25
N PRO A 37 -9.78 3.70 5.66
CA PRO A 37 -10.74 4.75 5.31
C PRO A 37 -11.65 4.40 4.12
N MET A 38 -11.42 3.29 3.42
CA MET A 38 -12.25 2.83 2.29
C MET A 38 -13.67 2.49 2.77
N THR A 39 -14.67 2.80 1.94
CA THR A 39 -16.06 2.34 2.16
C THR A 39 -16.63 1.75 0.87
N ASP A 40 -17.79 1.09 0.96
CA ASP A 40 -18.48 0.56 -0.23
C ASP A 40 -18.84 1.69 -1.23
N GLU A 41 -19.10 2.90 -0.74
CA GLU A 41 -19.43 4.07 -1.56
C GLU A 41 -18.21 4.81 -2.13
N ASP A 42 -17.04 4.72 -1.48
CA ASP A 42 -15.78 5.31 -1.94
C ASP A 42 -14.63 4.32 -1.72
N PRO A 43 -14.46 3.34 -2.62
CA PRO A 43 -13.44 2.30 -2.48
C PRO A 43 -12.01 2.82 -2.65
N ASP A 44 -11.83 4.00 -3.25
CA ASP A 44 -10.52 4.65 -3.44
C ASP A 44 -10.35 5.87 -2.51
N ARG A 45 -11.07 5.88 -1.37
CA ARG A 45 -11.12 7.03 -0.46
C ARG A 45 -9.75 7.43 0.05
N GLU A 46 -8.85 6.48 0.30
CA GLU A 46 -7.47 6.74 0.68
C GLU A 46 -6.70 7.50 -0.39
N MET A 47 -6.85 7.15 -1.67
CA MET A 47 -6.19 7.91 -2.73
C MET A 47 -6.76 9.32 -2.84
N ARG A 48 -8.09 9.46 -2.64
CA ARG A 48 -8.81 10.73 -2.77
C ARG A 48 -8.41 11.72 -1.68
N ILE A 49 -8.36 11.31 -0.42
CA ILE A 49 -8.03 12.19 0.70
C ILE A 49 -6.52 12.50 0.78
N ALA A 50 -5.67 11.73 0.10
CA ALA A 50 -4.22 11.88 0.19
C ALA A 50 -3.73 13.27 -0.22
N VAL A 51 -4.42 13.96 -1.14
CA VAL A 51 -4.02 15.30 -1.60
C VAL A 51 -4.29 16.40 -0.57
N ASP A 52 -5.05 16.11 0.48
CA ASP A 52 -5.32 17.04 1.58
C ASP A 52 -4.16 17.09 2.61
N PHE A 53 -3.16 16.21 2.47
CA PHE A 53 -2.01 16.11 3.36
C PHE A 53 -0.70 16.51 2.66
N PRO A 54 0.28 17.06 3.39
CA PRO A 54 1.62 17.27 2.86
C PRO A 54 2.25 15.94 2.41
N LEU A 55 2.87 15.92 1.23
CA LEU A 55 3.54 14.72 0.71
C LEU A 55 4.64 14.22 1.66
N THR A 56 5.37 15.12 2.33
CA THR A 56 6.40 14.74 3.31
C THR A 56 5.81 13.98 4.48
N GLN A 57 4.63 14.38 4.97
CA GLN A 57 3.95 13.66 6.04
C GLN A 57 3.56 12.24 5.59
N LEU A 58 3.02 12.09 4.39
CA LEU A 58 2.66 10.78 3.86
C LEU A 58 3.86 9.86 3.69
N LEU A 59 5.00 10.40 3.24
CA LEU A 59 6.26 9.67 3.12
C LEU A 59 6.79 9.22 4.48
N ASP A 60 6.79 10.12 5.48
CA ASP A 60 7.24 9.81 6.84
C ASP A 60 6.36 8.74 7.48
N GLU A 61 5.03 8.87 7.38
CA GLU A 61 4.07 7.90 7.90
C GLU A 61 4.20 6.53 7.23
N TYR A 62 4.42 6.51 5.90
CA TYR A 62 4.64 5.25 5.19
C TYR A 62 5.97 4.59 5.61
N ALA A 63 7.05 5.37 5.73
CA ALA A 63 8.35 4.86 6.16
C ALA A 63 8.33 4.29 7.59
N GLU A 64 7.69 5.00 8.52
CA GLU A 64 7.50 4.53 9.91
C GLU A 64 6.70 3.22 9.93
N GLN A 65 5.60 3.16 9.17
CA GLN A 65 4.77 1.98 9.09
C GLN A 65 5.52 0.77 8.52
N SER A 66 6.24 0.95 7.41
CA SER A 66 7.04 -0.11 6.81
C SER A 66 8.16 -0.61 7.73
N ALA A 67 8.77 0.28 8.52
CA ALA A 67 9.75 -0.11 9.53
C ALA A 67 9.10 -1.02 10.61
N ARG A 68 7.95 -0.60 11.14
CA ARG A 68 7.18 -1.37 12.12
C ARG A 68 6.78 -2.75 11.59
N TYR A 69 6.31 -2.85 10.35
CA TYR A 69 5.92 -4.16 9.80
C TYR A 69 7.11 -5.03 9.40
N ARG A 70 8.26 -4.45 9.08
CA ARG A 70 9.51 -5.21 8.93
C ARG A 70 9.90 -5.87 10.25
N GLU A 71 9.83 -5.14 11.37
CA GLU A 71 10.08 -5.70 12.71
C GLU A 71 9.07 -6.78 13.08
N LEU A 72 7.78 -6.54 12.81
CA LEU A 72 6.72 -7.53 13.01
C LEU A 72 7.00 -8.81 12.22
N ALA A 73 7.25 -8.69 10.91
CA ALA A 73 7.49 -9.83 10.02
C ALA A 73 8.71 -10.66 10.44
N ALA A 74 9.75 -10.02 10.99
CA ALA A 74 10.93 -10.71 11.52
C ALA A 74 10.62 -11.61 12.73
N GLY A 75 9.48 -11.41 13.40
CA GLY A 75 9.01 -12.24 14.51
C GLY A 75 8.24 -13.51 14.08
N TYR A 76 8.01 -13.71 12.78
CA TYR A 76 7.23 -14.82 12.24
C TYR A 76 8.05 -15.67 11.28
N ASP A 77 7.72 -16.96 11.21
CA ASP A 77 8.24 -17.83 10.17
C ASP A 77 7.53 -17.56 8.84
N LEU A 78 8.23 -17.74 7.72
CA LEU A 78 7.68 -17.43 6.39
C LEU A 78 6.45 -18.27 6.04
N ASP A 79 6.35 -19.47 6.61
CA ASP A 79 5.24 -20.39 6.37
C ASP A 79 4.10 -20.20 7.40
N THR A 80 4.18 -19.17 8.26
CA THR A 80 3.10 -18.83 9.20
C THR A 80 1.84 -18.45 8.44
N LYS A 81 0.73 -19.15 8.73
CA LYS A 81 -0.58 -18.86 8.14
C LYS A 81 -1.19 -17.60 8.75
N ALA A 82 -1.72 -16.75 7.87
CA ALA A 82 -2.49 -15.57 8.20
C ALA A 82 -3.75 -15.95 8.98
N ARG A 83 -4.16 -15.10 9.93
CA ARG A 83 -5.38 -15.30 10.72
C ARG A 83 -6.64 -14.90 9.94
N GLY A 84 -6.54 -13.88 9.09
CA GLY A 84 -7.56 -13.50 8.13
C GLY A 84 -7.55 -14.39 6.89
N THR A 85 -8.60 -14.25 6.07
CA THR A 85 -8.73 -14.95 4.79
C THR A 85 -8.76 -13.94 3.64
N ILE A 86 -8.21 -14.36 2.50
CA ILE A 86 -8.44 -13.61 1.25
C ILE A 86 -9.86 -13.88 0.74
N ARG A 87 -10.30 -13.13 -0.28
CA ARG A 87 -11.68 -13.17 -0.83
C ARG A 87 -12.26 -14.57 -1.12
N ASN A 88 -11.43 -15.58 -1.42
CA ASN A 88 -11.90 -16.95 -1.68
C ASN A 88 -11.95 -17.85 -0.42
N GLY A 89 -11.73 -17.28 0.77
CA GLY A 89 -11.72 -18.00 2.05
C GLY A 89 -10.39 -18.69 2.38
N LEU A 90 -9.33 -18.52 1.58
CA LEU A 90 -8.04 -19.15 1.82
C LEU A 90 -7.19 -18.37 2.83
N HIS A 91 -6.56 -19.09 3.75
CA HIS A 91 -5.46 -18.57 4.57
C HIS A 91 -4.13 -18.67 3.80
N VAL A 92 -3.62 -17.52 3.38
CA VAL A 92 -2.27 -17.40 2.81
C VAL A 92 -1.22 -17.43 3.93
N ASP A 93 0.05 -17.62 3.58
CA ASP A 93 1.17 -17.49 4.54
C ASP A 93 1.93 -16.18 4.37
N LEU A 94 2.78 -15.86 5.35
CA LEU A 94 3.58 -14.64 5.35
C LEU A 94 4.45 -14.51 4.09
N ARG A 95 5.00 -15.61 3.56
CA ARG A 95 5.75 -15.64 2.30
C ARG A 95 4.91 -15.11 1.14
N TRP A 96 3.68 -15.60 1.01
CA TRP A 96 2.76 -15.12 -0.02
C TRP A 96 2.47 -13.63 0.15
N ILE A 97 2.21 -13.18 1.38
CA ILE A 97 1.92 -11.77 1.69
C ILE A 97 3.08 -10.87 1.28
N LEU A 98 4.30 -11.21 1.67
CA LEU A 98 5.49 -10.42 1.33
C LEU A 98 5.71 -10.36 -0.18
N HIS A 99 5.51 -11.47 -0.90
CA HIS A 99 5.62 -11.49 -2.35
C HIS A 99 4.58 -10.58 -3.01
N HIS A 100 3.34 -10.61 -2.52
CA HIS A 100 2.29 -9.73 -3.02
C HIS A 100 2.60 -8.25 -2.75
N LEU A 101 3.08 -7.90 -1.56
CA LEU A 101 3.49 -6.51 -1.25
C LEU A 101 4.64 -6.01 -2.14
N ILE A 102 5.59 -6.89 -2.48
CA ILE A 102 6.67 -6.56 -3.44
C ILE A 102 6.08 -6.27 -4.82
N GLU A 103 5.14 -7.09 -5.29
CA GLU A 103 4.48 -6.90 -6.58
C GLU A 103 3.71 -5.57 -6.63
N GLU A 104 2.89 -5.29 -5.61
CA GLU A 104 2.13 -4.04 -5.48
C GLU A 104 3.09 -2.83 -5.50
N THR A 105 4.12 -2.87 -4.66
CA THR A 105 5.11 -1.79 -4.57
C THR A 105 5.82 -1.58 -5.91
N ALA A 106 6.25 -2.65 -6.59
CA ALA A 106 6.92 -2.55 -7.88
C ALA A 106 6.01 -1.98 -8.97
N ARG A 107 4.74 -2.40 -9.02
CA ARG A 107 3.75 -1.88 -9.97
C ARG A 107 3.53 -0.38 -9.77
N HIS A 108 3.37 0.04 -8.53
CA HIS A 108 3.12 1.45 -8.21
C HIS A 108 4.39 2.31 -8.33
N ASN A 109 5.58 1.75 -8.09
CA ASN A 109 6.83 2.46 -8.34
C ASN A 109 6.98 2.84 -9.83
N GLY A 110 6.59 1.96 -10.75
CA GLY A 110 6.54 2.30 -12.18
C GLY A 110 5.59 3.46 -12.48
N HIS A 111 4.44 3.53 -11.80
CA HIS A 111 3.53 4.67 -11.94
C HIS A 111 4.10 5.96 -11.36
N LEU A 112 4.80 5.89 -10.23
CA LEU A 112 5.46 7.06 -9.62
C LEU A 112 6.56 7.62 -10.53
N ASP A 113 7.30 6.75 -11.20
CA ASP A 113 8.32 7.17 -12.16
C ASP A 113 7.69 7.94 -13.33
N ILE A 114 6.62 7.42 -13.94
CA ILE A 114 5.87 8.15 -14.99
C ILE A 114 5.36 9.50 -14.49
N LEU A 115 4.84 9.57 -13.26
CA LEU A 115 4.35 10.83 -12.69
C LEU A 115 5.49 11.84 -12.46
N ARG A 116 6.66 11.38 -12.01
CA ARG A 116 7.86 12.19 -11.87
C ARG A 116 8.33 12.72 -13.22
N GLU A 117 8.47 11.85 -14.23
CA GLU A 117 8.88 12.23 -15.60
C GLU A 117 7.96 13.30 -16.20
N LEU A 118 6.65 13.18 -15.98
CA LEU A 118 5.67 14.18 -16.45
C LEU A 118 5.78 15.53 -15.71
N LEU A 119 6.29 15.54 -14.48
CA LEU A 119 6.44 16.76 -13.69
C LEU A 119 7.77 17.47 -13.97
N ASP A 120 8.86 16.73 -14.11
CA ASP A 120 10.21 17.29 -14.28
C ASP A 120 10.69 17.34 -15.75
N GLY A 121 10.00 16.65 -16.66
CA GLY A 121 10.31 16.61 -18.09
C GLY A 121 11.53 15.74 -18.46
N THR A 122 12.07 14.99 -17.51
CA THR A 122 13.17 14.03 -17.73
C THR A 122 12.60 12.63 -17.94
N THR A 123 13.33 11.76 -18.66
CA THR A 123 12.91 10.37 -18.90
C THR A 123 14.00 9.39 -18.47
N GLY A 124 13.58 8.24 -17.93
CA GLY A 124 14.44 7.16 -17.46
C GLY A 124 14.98 7.34 -16.04
N PRO A 125 15.68 6.31 -15.53
CA PRO A 125 16.46 6.37 -14.29
C PRO A 125 17.78 7.14 -14.43
#